data_AF-W0ZEQ9-F1
#
_entry.id   AF-W0ZEQ9-F1
#
_cell.length_a   1.000
_cell.length_b   1.000
_cell.length_c   1.000
_cell.angle_alpha   90.00
_cell.angle_beta   90.00
_cell.angle_gamma   90.00
#
_symmetry.space_group_name_H-M   'P 1'
#
loop_
_entity.id
_entity.type
_entity.pdbx_description
1 polymer ?
#
loop_
_entity_poly.entity_id
_entity_poly.type
_entity_poly.pdbx_seq_one_letter_code
_entity_poly.pdbx_strand_id
1 'polypeptide(L)'
;MPENGCMPESCAFCGAVGPLTREHVFGQWVSRTGLDLAPMRHHAGPLNALPRDMGEQPPFRQTVKSFCGSCNNGWMSNLETVAQRVLTPLILDEPGTIAPEDQAAIATWVQKTALTAMLLSSKEQRENGYGLAPSEYRALYERRELVQPLDFSQFWVGRFEGVKGFSAVRVTPLTVRIPDFPEPPLPQGYAMTIVLGALLLHGVRFTTPGLQADTKTEMGMPQLWPSETSVMWPAGQACTETSLLALADGGTLRATGGEVRLQPWSHAAHLPQSAFENGAIKVPALCRKHDIYYPAALLQEAHQGRFYAFMTSCECSAYLIHTDSDRVRFRAAGEPEGIAAMYADLVGDEFLIEDQIGEFACKRLPA
;
A
#
# COMPACT_ATOMS: atom_id res chain seq x y z
N MET A 1 -42.18 9.04 -13.18
CA MET A 1 -41.08 8.21 -12.65
C MET A 1 -39.89 8.45 -13.57
N PRO A 2 -38.75 8.98 -13.09
CA PRO A 2 -37.56 9.01 -13.91
C PRO A 2 -36.91 7.63 -13.85
N GLU A 3 -36.75 7.01 -15.01
CA GLU A 3 -35.89 5.85 -15.19
C GLU A 3 -34.46 6.25 -14.81
N ASN A 4 -34.02 5.82 -13.62
CA ASN A 4 -32.60 5.85 -13.23
C ASN A 4 -31.84 4.83 -14.08
N GLY A 5 -31.62 5.16 -15.36
CA GLY A 5 -30.71 4.44 -16.23
C GLY A 5 -29.29 4.60 -15.70
N CYS A 6 -28.87 3.67 -14.84
CA CYS A 6 -27.47 3.53 -14.46
C CYS A 6 -26.65 3.37 -15.75
N MET A 7 -25.77 4.33 -16.06
CA MET A 7 -24.88 4.21 -17.22
C MET A 7 -24.16 2.85 -17.13
N PRO A 8 -24.08 2.09 -18.23
CA PRO A 8 -23.46 0.78 -18.17
C PRO A 8 -21.97 0.93 -17.87
N GLU A 9 -21.55 0.36 -16.75
CA GLU A 9 -20.15 0.35 -16.31
C GLU A 9 -19.32 -0.57 -17.24
N SER A 10 -18.09 -0.17 -17.54
CA SER A 10 -17.17 -0.96 -18.35
C SER A 10 -16.30 -1.86 -17.49
N CYS A 11 -16.02 -3.08 -17.96
CA CYS A 11 -15.06 -3.98 -17.34
C CYS A 11 -13.68 -3.29 -17.22
N ALA A 12 -13.10 -3.26 -16.03
CA ALA A 12 -11.81 -2.62 -15.78
C ALA A 12 -10.67 -3.23 -16.61
N PHE A 13 -10.75 -4.52 -16.93
CA PHE A 13 -9.74 -5.24 -17.72
C PHE A 13 -9.96 -5.10 -19.23
N CYS A 14 -11.03 -5.70 -19.77
CA CYS A 14 -11.23 -5.73 -21.22
C CYS A 14 -11.95 -4.50 -21.78
N GLY A 15 -12.52 -3.63 -20.93
CA GLY A 15 -13.28 -2.46 -21.36
C GLY A 15 -14.66 -2.76 -21.93
N ALA A 16 -15.10 -4.02 -21.95
CA ALA A 16 -16.44 -4.37 -22.43
C ALA A 16 -17.52 -3.69 -21.57
N VAL A 17 -18.48 -3.05 -22.24
CA VAL A 17 -19.64 -2.40 -21.63
C VAL A 17 -20.71 -3.46 -21.41
N GLY A 18 -21.22 -3.58 -20.18
CA GLY A 18 -22.26 -4.56 -19.87
C GLY A 18 -22.36 -4.92 -18.38
N PRO A 19 -23.09 -5.99 -18.04
CA PRO A 19 -23.24 -6.42 -16.65
C PRO A 19 -21.88 -6.78 -16.02
N LEU A 20 -21.59 -6.15 -14.88
CA LEU A 20 -20.40 -6.43 -14.08
C LEU A 20 -20.71 -7.39 -12.94
N THR A 21 -19.77 -8.31 -12.69
CA THR A 21 -19.78 -9.30 -11.62
C THR A 21 -18.95 -8.82 -10.43
N ARG A 22 -19.21 -9.42 -9.27
CA ARG A 22 -18.36 -9.24 -8.08
C ARG A 22 -17.16 -10.18 -8.14
N GLU A 23 -16.00 -9.66 -7.78
CA GLU A 23 -14.77 -10.42 -7.62
C GLU A 23 -14.18 -10.18 -6.24
N HIS A 24 -13.62 -11.22 -5.63
CA HIS A 24 -12.93 -11.12 -4.34
C HIS A 24 -11.49 -10.62 -4.55
N VAL A 25 -11.01 -9.74 -3.68
CA VAL A 25 -9.63 -9.22 -3.78
C VAL A 25 -8.61 -10.36 -3.69
N PHE A 26 -8.71 -11.20 -2.66
CA PHE A 26 -7.80 -12.33 -2.43
C PHE A 26 -8.28 -13.66 -3.03
N GLY A 27 -9.36 -13.66 -3.80
CA GLY A 27 -10.02 -14.90 -4.23
C GLY A 27 -10.81 -15.55 -3.08
N GLN A 28 -11.97 -16.13 -3.39
CA GLN A 28 -12.83 -16.73 -2.36
C GLN A 28 -12.17 -17.93 -1.65
N TRP A 29 -11.24 -18.62 -2.33
CA TRP A 29 -10.57 -19.81 -1.80
C TRP A 29 -9.70 -19.53 -0.57
N VAL A 30 -9.17 -18.31 -0.40
CA VAL A 30 -8.36 -17.96 0.78
C VAL A 30 -9.15 -18.11 2.07
N SER A 31 -10.46 -17.79 2.06
CA SER A 31 -11.32 -18.02 3.22
C SER A 31 -11.56 -19.50 3.57
N ARG A 32 -11.11 -20.43 2.70
CA ARG A 32 -11.28 -21.89 2.85
C ARG A 32 -9.97 -22.60 3.17
N THR A 33 -8.85 -21.89 3.33
CA THR A 33 -7.54 -22.50 3.60
C THR A 33 -7.36 -22.94 5.04
N GLY A 34 -8.19 -22.46 5.97
CA GLY A 34 -8.05 -22.73 7.41
C GLY A 34 -7.38 -21.60 8.21
N LEU A 35 -7.12 -20.45 7.57
CA LEU A 35 -6.75 -19.22 8.29
C LEU A 35 -7.86 -18.79 9.28
N ASP A 36 -7.47 -18.04 10.30
CA ASP A 36 -8.41 -17.44 11.24
C ASP A 36 -9.34 -16.45 10.53
N LEU A 37 -10.63 -16.62 10.74
CA LEU A 37 -11.69 -15.79 10.17
C LEU A 37 -12.42 -14.97 11.25
N ALA A 38 -11.87 -14.90 12.47
CA ALA A 38 -12.36 -14.01 13.50
C ALA A 38 -12.52 -12.59 12.92
N PRO A 39 -13.67 -11.93 13.18
CA PRO A 39 -13.87 -10.56 12.74
C PRO A 39 -12.73 -9.67 13.22
N MET A 40 -12.25 -8.82 12.30
CA MET A 40 -11.22 -7.83 12.60
C MET A 40 -11.57 -6.52 11.91
N ARG A 41 -10.97 -5.43 12.36
CA ARG A 41 -11.21 -4.10 11.79
C ARG A 41 -10.45 -3.95 10.47
N HIS A 42 -11.16 -3.52 9.43
CA HIS A 42 -10.59 -3.35 8.09
C HIS A 42 -10.40 -1.89 7.74
N HIS A 43 -9.33 -1.61 7.00
CA HIS A 43 -8.94 -0.25 6.64
C HIS A 43 -8.58 -0.20 5.15
N ALA A 44 -9.04 0.85 4.46
CA ALA A 44 -8.65 1.12 3.07
C ALA A 44 -8.52 2.62 2.83
N GLY A 45 -7.48 3.05 2.15
CA GLY A 45 -7.30 4.47 1.84
C GLY A 45 -5.92 4.79 1.29
N PRO A 46 -5.74 6.06 0.86
CA PRO A 46 -4.48 6.52 0.29
C PRO A 46 -3.36 6.45 1.33
N LEU A 47 -2.13 6.26 0.86
CA LEU A 47 -0.95 6.05 1.73
C LEU A 47 -0.63 7.28 2.59
N ASN A 48 -0.98 8.46 2.09
CA ASN A 48 -0.77 9.75 2.76
C ASN A 48 -2.03 10.33 3.41
N ALA A 49 -3.11 9.56 3.56
CA ALA A 49 -4.23 10.01 4.39
C ALA A 49 -4.66 8.92 5.37
N LEU A 50 -5.53 9.30 6.30
CA LEU A 50 -6.11 8.31 7.19
C LEU A 50 -6.94 7.32 6.38
N PRO A 51 -6.72 6.02 6.60
CA PRO A 51 -7.52 5.03 5.93
C PRO A 51 -8.95 5.13 6.44
N ARG A 52 -9.90 4.94 5.52
CA ARG A 52 -11.31 4.77 5.87
C ARG A 52 -11.46 3.48 6.67
N ASP A 53 -12.12 3.58 7.82
CA ASP A 53 -12.61 2.41 8.56
C ASP A 53 -13.73 1.73 7.74
N MET A 54 -13.53 0.46 7.43
CA MET A 54 -14.48 -0.39 6.71
C MET A 54 -15.32 -1.26 7.66
N GLY A 55 -15.17 -1.06 8.97
CA GLY A 55 -15.86 -1.80 10.01
C GLY A 55 -15.21 -3.15 10.33
N GLU A 56 -15.82 -3.84 11.28
CA GLU A 56 -15.41 -5.15 11.74
C GLU A 56 -16.11 -6.25 10.93
N GLN A 57 -15.33 -7.07 10.23
CA GLN A 57 -15.83 -8.18 9.42
C GLN A 57 -14.78 -9.27 9.30
N PRO A 58 -15.17 -10.51 8.97
CA PRO A 58 -14.19 -11.57 8.69
C PRO A 58 -13.26 -11.16 7.53
N PRO A 59 -11.96 -11.48 7.62
CA PRO A 59 -10.98 -11.16 6.60
C PRO A 59 -11.28 -11.88 5.26
N PHE A 60 -10.63 -11.41 4.19
CA PHE A 60 -10.67 -12.01 2.84
C PHE A 60 -12.03 -11.96 2.13
N ARG A 61 -12.99 -11.16 2.62
CA ARG A 61 -14.34 -11.04 2.06
C ARG A 61 -14.56 -9.80 1.19
N GLN A 62 -13.55 -8.93 1.09
CA GLN A 62 -13.64 -7.72 0.29
C GLN A 62 -13.86 -8.06 -1.19
N THR A 63 -14.89 -7.47 -1.78
CA THR A 63 -15.23 -7.64 -3.19
C THR A 63 -15.35 -6.31 -3.91
N VAL A 64 -15.07 -6.32 -5.21
CA VAL A 64 -15.28 -5.19 -6.12
C VAL A 64 -16.21 -5.62 -7.26
N LYS A 65 -17.06 -4.73 -7.75
CA LYS A 65 -17.98 -4.99 -8.86
C LYS A 65 -17.51 -4.27 -10.12
N SER A 66 -16.44 -4.78 -10.73
CA SER A 66 -15.70 -4.04 -11.77
C SER A 66 -15.36 -4.87 -13.02
N PHE A 67 -15.81 -6.12 -13.11
CA PHE A 67 -15.37 -7.05 -14.16
C PHE A 67 -16.54 -7.69 -14.89
N CYS A 68 -16.43 -7.94 -16.19
CA CYS A 68 -17.44 -8.71 -16.90
C CYS A 68 -17.30 -10.21 -16.58
N GLY A 69 -18.38 -10.98 -16.80
CA GLY A 69 -18.37 -12.42 -16.55
C GLY A 69 -17.29 -13.19 -17.33
N SER A 70 -16.95 -12.76 -18.54
CA SER A 70 -15.92 -13.40 -19.36
C SER A 70 -14.51 -13.24 -18.79
N CYS A 71 -14.18 -12.06 -18.23
CA CYS A 71 -12.90 -11.86 -17.55
C CYS A 71 -12.87 -12.62 -16.22
N ASN A 72 -13.92 -12.44 -15.40
CA ASN A 72 -13.97 -12.98 -14.05
C ASN A 72 -13.93 -14.51 -14.03
N ASN A 73 -14.77 -15.16 -14.83
CA ASN A 73 -14.87 -16.61 -14.90
C ASN A 73 -13.87 -17.25 -15.88
N GLY A 74 -13.07 -16.43 -16.57
CA GLY A 74 -12.09 -16.88 -17.56
C GLY A 74 -10.67 -16.85 -16.99
N TRP A 75 -9.81 -16.02 -17.58
CA TRP A 75 -8.40 -15.94 -17.23
C TRP A 75 -8.16 -15.62 -15.74
N MET A 76 -9.01 -14.82 -15.10
CA MET A 76 -8.88 -14.50 -13.67
C MET A 76 -9.08 -15.75 -12.81
N SER A 77 -10.17 -16.50 -13.04
CA SER A 77 -10.43 -17.77 -12.36
C SER A 77 -9.36 -18.83 -12.61
N ASN A 78 -8.73 -18.83 -13.79
CA ASN A 78 -7.61 -19.73 -14.09
C ASN A 78 -6.39 -19.39 -13.22
N LEU A 79 -6.07 -18.10 -13.05
CA LEU A 79 -5.01 -17.66 -12.15
C LEU A 79 -5.30 -18.02 -10.69
N GLU A 80 -6.55 -17.86 -10.23
CA GLU A 80 -6.94 -18.26 -8.87
C GLU A 80 -6.71 -19.75 -8.61
N THR A 81 -6.95 -20.59 -9.62
CA THR A 81 -6.76 -22.05 -9.50
C THR A 81 -5.29 -22.41 -9.28
N VAL A 82 -4.38 -21.77 -10.03
CA VAL A 82 -2.93 -21.98 -9.86
C VAL A 82 -2.47 -21.42 -8.52
N ALA A 83 -2.87 -20.19 -8.18
CA ALA A 83 -2.53 -19.55 -6.93
C ALA A 83 -3.00 -20.36 -5.72
N GLN A 84 -4.22 -20.89 -5.74
CA GLN A 84 -4.74 -21.74 -4.67
C GLN A 84 -3.83 -22.97 -4.45
N ARG A 85 -3.51 -23.71 -5.52
CA ARG A 85 -2.67 -24.92 -5.44
C ARG A 85 -1.29 -24.62 -4.88
N VAL A 86 -0.66 -23.54 -5.35
CA VAL A 86 0.76 -23.25 -5.05
C VAL A 86 0.92 -22.50 -3.74
N LEU A 87 0.04 -21.54 -3.42
CA LEU A 87 0.24 -20.62 -2.31
C LEU A 87 -0.36 -21.10 -0.99
N THR A 88 -1.32 -22.04 -1.02
CA THR A 88 -1.99 -22.50 0.20
C THR A 88 -1.02 -23.03 1.27
N PRO A 89 -0.03 -23.90 0.94
CA PRO A 89 0.95 -24.36 1.94
C PRO A 89 1.74 -23.18 2.55
N LEU A 90 2.20 -22.24 1.71
CA LEU A 90 3.00 -21.09 2.16
C LEU A 90 2.16 -20.13 3.03
N ILE A 91 0.88 -19.95 2.70
CA ILE A 91 -0.07 -19.15 3.50
C ILE A 91 -0.21 -19.74 4.91
N LEU A 92 -0.22 -21.08 5.01
CA LEU A 92 -0.35 -21.84 6.26
C LEU A 92 0.97 -22.04 7.01
N ASP A 93 2.04 -21.37 6.58
CA ASP A 93 3.40 -21.50 7.15
C ASP A 93 4.04 -22.89 6.98
N GLU A 94 3.62 -23.62 5.95
CA GLU A 94 4.20 -24.92 5.58
C GLU A 94 5.33 -24.74 4.57
N PRO A 95 6.46 -25.48 4.71
CA PRO A 95 7.51 -25.47 3.71
C PRO A 95 6.97 -25.88 2.33
N GLY A 96 7.44 -25.21 1.28
CA GLY A 96 6.95 -25.44 -0.07
C GLY A 96 7.93 -25.03 -1.15
N THR A 97 7.58 -25.37 -2.39
CA THR A 97 8.35 -25.03 -3.58
C THR A 97 7.43 -24.41 -4.63
N ILE A 98 7.84 -23.27 -5.20
CA ILE A 98 7.21 -22.70 -6.38
C ILE A 98 8.04 -23.12 -7.60
N ALA A 99 7.50 -24.08 -8.35
CA ALA A 99 8.15 -24.64 -9.54
C ALA A 99 8.20 -23.60 -10.68
N PRO A 100 9.21 -23.62 -11.57
CA PRO A 100 9.39 -22.64 -12.64
C PRO A 100 8.15 -22.40 -13.49
N GLU A 101 7.41 -23.47 -13.80
CA GLU A 101 6.17 -23.42 -14.58
C GLU A 101 5.03 -22.63 -13.93
N ASP A 102 5.04 -22.51 -12.59
CA ASP A 102 4.02 -21.79 -11.83
C ASP A 102 4.37 -20.32 -11.58
N GLN A 103 5.65 -19.96 -11.69
CA GLN A 103 6.16 -18.64 -11.26
C GLN A 103 5.51 -17.47 -12.01
N ALA A 104 5.37 -17.60 -13.33
CA ALA A 104 4.73 -16.60 -14.17
C ALA A 104 3.27 -16.37 -13.75
N ALA A 105 2.53 -17.45 -13.48
CA ALA A 105 1.14 -17.39 -13.04
C ALA A 105 1.00 -16.77 -11.65
N ILE A 106 1.88 -17.10 -10.70
CA ILE A 106 1.87 -16.49 -9.36
C ILE A 106 2.21 -15.00 -9.43
N ALA A 107 3.23 -14.62 -10.21
CA ALA A 107 3.56 -13.21 -10.42
C ALA A 107 2.40 -12.43 -11.07
N THR A 108 1.74 -13.03 -12.06
CA THR A 108 0.53 -12.47 -12.68
C THR A 108 -0.62 -12.34 -11.68
N TRP A 109 -0.81 -13.34 -10.81
CA TRP A 109 -1.82 -13.30 -9.75
C TRP A 109 -1.55 -12.16 -8.77
N VAL A 110 -0.30 -11.91 -8.37
CA VAL A 110 0.07 -10.75 -7.51
C VAL A 110 -0.35 -9.45 -8.17
N GLN A 111 0.01 -9.26 -9.45
CA GLN A 111 -0.32 -8.03 -10.17
C GLN A 111 -1.83 -7.85 -10.36
N LYS A 112 -2.55 -8.93 -10.72
CA LYS A 112 -4.01 -8.93 -10.80
C LYS A 112 -4.66 -8.57 -9.47
N THR A 113 -4.21 -9.18 -8.37
CA THR A 113 -4.73 -8.92 -7.02
C THR A 113 -4.47 -7.49 -6.57
N ALA A 114 -3.28 -6.94 -6.85
CA ALA A 114 -2.97 -5.53 -6.60
C ALA A 114 -3.88 -4.57 -7.40
N LEU A 115 -4.10 -4.84 -8.69
CA LEU A 115 -5.02 -4.06 -9.54
C LEU A 115 -6.46 -4.15 -9.02
N THR A 116 -6.94 -5.35 -8.65
CA THR A 116 -8.27 -5.54 -8.07
C THR A 116 -8.44 -4.79 -6.75
N ALA A 117 -7.44 -4.82 -5.86
CA ALA A 117 -7.48 -4.10 -4.59
C ALA A 117 -7.58 -2.57 -4.78
N MET A 118 -6.92 -2.01 -5.79
CA MET A 118 -7.02 -0.58 -6.12
C MET A 118 -8.42 -0.16 -6.58
N LEU A 119 -9.32 -1.10 -6.89
CA LEU A 119 -10.71 -0.82 -7.22
C LEU A 119 -11.64 -0.76 -5.99
N LEU A 120 -11.12 -1.01 -4.78
CA LEU A 120 -11.85 -0.78 -3.52
C LEU A 120 -12.05 0.72 -3.23
N SER A 121 -11.18 1.58 -3.77
CA SER A 121 -11.38 3.03 -3.70
C SER A 121 -12.61 3.45 -4.52
N SER A 122 -13.18 4.62 -4.25
CA SER A 122 -14.26 5.16 -5.08
C SER A 122 -13.74 5.60 -6.45
N LYS A 123 -14.63 5.74 -7.43
CA LYS A 123 -14.27 6.29 -8.75
C LYS A 123 -13.67 7.69 -8.61
N GLU A 124 -14.30 8.55 -7.80
CA GLU A 124 -13.81 9.90 -7.48
C GLU A 124 -12.39 9.87 -6.89
N GLN A 125 -12.11 8.96 -5.94
CA GLN A 125 -10.77 8.82 -5.38
C GLN A 125 -9.73 8.44 -6.44
N ARG A 126 -10.07 7.53 -7.36
CA ARG A 126 -9.17 7.14 -8.46
C ARG A 126 -8.93 8.29 -9.44
N GLU A 127 -9.97 9.03 -9.78
CA GLU A 127 -9.89 10.21 -10.65
C GLU A 127 -9.04 11.32 -10.00
N ASN A 128 -9.05 11.40 -8.66
CA ASN A 128 -8.22 12.31 -7.86
C ASN A 128 -6.82 11.73 -7.53
N GLY A 129 -6.34 10.75 -8.29
CA GLY A 129 -4.97 10.23 -8.21
C GLY A 129 -4.75 9.04 -7.25
N TYR A 130 -5.79 8.54 -6.56
CA TYR A 130 -5.70 7.33 -5.72
C TYR A 130 -6.10 6.07 -6.53
N GLY A 131 -5.38 5.83 -7.63
CA GLY A 131 -5.62 4.73 -8.56
C GLY A 131 -4.41 4.42 -9.44
N LEU A 132 -4.41 3.23 -10.05
CA LEU A 132 -3.49 2.91 -11.14
C LEU A 132 -4.12 3.29 -12.48
N ALA A 133 -3.28 3.61 -13.47
CA ALA A 133 -3.74 4.02 -14.79
C ALA A 133 -4.58 2.90 -15.44
N PRO A 134 -5.71 3.23 -16.11
CA PRO A 134 -6.52 2.23 -16.82
C PRO A 134 -5.74 1.40 -17.86
N SER A 135 -4.63 1.94 -18.38
CA SER A 135 -3.73 1.23 -19.28
C SER A 135 -3.07 0.01 -18.65
N GLU A 136 -2.77 0.00 -17.35
CA GLU A 136 -2.16 -1.16 -16.67
C GLU A 136 -3.14 -2.35 -16.63
N TYR A 137 -4.44 -2.08 -16.44
CA TYR A 137 -5.47 -3.11 -16.49
C TYR A 137 -5.62 -3.68 -17.92
N ARG A 138 -5.73 -2.80 -18.93
CA ARG A 138 -5.83 -3.22 -20.33
C ARG A 138 -4.60 -4.03 -20.78
N ALA A 139 -3.40 -3.56 -20.45
CA ALA A 139 -2.17 -4.24 -20.80
C ALA A 139 -2.11 -5.65 -20.19
N LEU A 140 -2.56 -5.83 -18.94
CA LEU A 140 -2.56 -7.16 -18.31
C LEU A 140 -3.56 -8.10 -19.00
N TYR A 141 -4.73 -7.58 -19.38
CA TYR A 141 -5.73 -8.34 -20.13
C TYR A 141 -5.28 -8.73 -21.53
N GLU A 142 -4.63 -7.83 -22.25
CA GLU A 142 -4.12 -8.07 -23.61
C GLU A 142 -3.09 -9.21 -23.64
N ARG A 143 -2.34 -9.38 -22.55
CA ARG A 143 -1.32 -10.42 -22.38
C ARG A 143 -1.78 -11.66 -21.65
N ARG A 144 -3.06 -11.77 -21.28
CA ARG A 144 -3.60 -12.86 -20.45
C ARG A 144 -3.26 -14.28 -20.95
N GLU A 145 -3.16 -14.46 -22.28
CA GLU A 145 -2.85 -15.76 -22.89
C GLU A 145 -1.38 -16.17 -22.68
N LEU A 146 -0.49 -15.20 -22.40
CA LEU A 146 0.92 -15.47 -22.07
C LEU A 146 1.09 -15.92 -20.61
N VAL A 147 0.10 -15.66 -19.75
CA VAL A 147 0.13 -15.96 -18.31
C VAL A 147 1.40 -15.41 -17.63
N GLN A 148 1.80 -14.20 -18.04
CA GLN A 148 2.96 -13.48 -17.51
C GLN A 148 2.52 -12.13 -16.96
N PRO A 149 3.19 -11.60 -15.92
CA PRO A 149 2.95 -10.23 -15.48
C PRO A 149 3.35 -9.25 -16.61
N LEU A 150 2.99 -7.97 -16.42
CA LEU A 150 3.43 -6.91 -17.32
C LEU A 150 4.96 -6.88 -17.43
N ASP A 151 5.47 -6.44 -18.58
CA ASP A 151 6.90 -6.26 -18.79
C ASP A 151 7.52 -5.39 -17.70
N PHE A 152 8.83 -5.56 -17.49
CA PHE A 152 9.58 -4.76 -16.51
C PHE A 152 8.99 -4.90 -15.09
N SER A 153 8.45 -6.08 -14.79
CA SER A 153 8.01 -6.46 -13.44
C SER A 153 8.94 -7.50 -12.85
N GLN A 154 9.25 -7.34 -11.58
CA GLN A 154 10.01 -8.30 -10.78
C GLN A 154 9.23 -8.63 -9.52
N PHE A 155 9.30 -9.87 -9.06
CA PHE A 155 8.58 -10.34 -7.88
C PHE A 155 9.48 -11.20 -7.00
N TRP A 156 9.23 -11.17 -5.70
CA TRP A 156 9.89 -11.96 -4.67
C TRP A 156 8.85 -12.55 -3.74
N VAL A 157 9.21 -13.68 -3.14
CA VAL A 157 8.41 -14.34 -2.11
C VAL A 157 9.20 -14.39 -0.81
N GLY A 158 8.54 -14.13 0.31
CA GLY A 158 9.14 -14.15 1.63
C GLY A 158 8.14 -14.64 2.67
N ARG A 159 8.57 -14.64 3.92
CA ARG A 159 7.76 -15.02 5.07
C ARG A 159 7.40 -13.78 5.89
N PHE A 160 6.15 -13.66 6.29
CA PHE A 160 5.67 -12.66 7.22
C PHE A 160 5.46 -13.26 8.61
N GLU A 161 5.93 -12.56 9.63
CA GLU A 161 5.77 -12.92 11.04
C GLU A 161 5.10 -11.74 11.77
N GLY A 162 3.82 -11.92 12.13
CA GLY A 162 3.02 -10.88 12.77
C GLY A 162 1.72 -11.43 13.34
N VAL A 163 0.79 -10.53 13.65
CA VAL A 163 -0.52 -10.87 14.23
C VAL A 163 -1.27 -11.85 13.33
N LYS A 164 -1.83 -12.91 13.94
CA LYS A 164 -2.67 -13.90 13.25
C LYS A 164 -3.86 -13.21 12.58
N GLY A 165 -4.16 -13.61 11.35
CA GLY A 165 -5.24 -13.02 10.56
C GLY A 165 -4.88 -11.71 9.86
N PHE A 166 -3.69 -11.14 10.11
CA PHE A 166 -3.22 -9.96 9.38
C PHE A 166 -3.14 -10.27 7.88
N SER A 167 -3.71 -9.35 7.09
CA SER A 167 -3.64 -9.39 5.63
C SER A 167 -3.65 -7.99 5.07
N ALA A 168 -2.93 -7.81 3.96
CA ALA A 168 -2.79 -6.51 3.34
C ALA A 168 -2.55 -6.65 1.85
N VAL A 169 -3.11 -5.71 1.08
CA VAL A 169 -2.62 -5.38 -0.25
C VAL A 169 -2.20 -3.91 -0.20
N ARG A 170 -0.94 -3.63 -0.49
CA ARG A 170 -0.39 -2.28 -0.55
C ARG A 170 0.20 -2.05 -1.93
N VAL A 171 -0.18 -0.92 -2.54
CA VAL A 171 0.37 -0.46 -3.81
C VAL A 171 1.02 0.88 -3.56
N THR A 172 2.34 0.94 -3.72
CA THR A 172 3.13 2.16 -3.45
C THR A 172 3.69 2.70 -4.76
N PRO A 173 3.30 3.90 -5.22
CA PRO A 173 3.95 4.50 -6.38
C PRO A 173 5.41 4.79 -6.05
N LEU A 174 6.31 4.48 -6.99
CA LEU A 174 7.75 4.61 -6.81
C LEU A 174 8.34 5.61 -7.81
N THR A 175 9.33 6.36 -7.35
CA THR A 175 10.23 7.13 -8.20
C THR A 175 11.61 6.49 -8.27
N VAL A 176 12.21 6.61 -9.45
CA VAL A 176 13.61 6.29 -9.67
C VAL A 176 14.40 7.55 -9.35
N ARG A 177 15.12 7.54 -8.23
CA ARG A 177 15.89 8.70 -7.76
C ARG A 177 17.31 8.63 -8.29
N ILE A 178 17.70 9.71 -8.97
CA ILE A 178 19.08 9.99 -9.37
C ILE A 178 19.57 11.09 -8.42
N PRO A 179 20.74 10.91 -7.76
CA PRO A 179 21.35 11.96 -6.94
C PRO A 179 21.40 13.29 -7.69
N ASP A 180 21.19 14.39 -6.97
CA ASP A 180 21.23 15.78 -7.49
C ASP A 180 20.12 16.18 -8.49
N PHE A 181 19.21 15.28 -8.85
CA PHE A 181 18.04 15.61 -9.67
C PHE A 181 16.74 15.72 -8.83
N PRO A 182 15.84 16.67 -9.15
CA PRO A 182 14.56 16.80 -8.45
C PRO A 182 13.70 15.53 -8.61
N GLU A 183 12.73 15.34 -7.71
CA GLU A 183 11.77 14.25 -7.86
C GLU A 183 10.92 14.44 -9.13
N PRO A 184 10.75 13.39 -9.95
CA PRO A 184 9.87 13.49 -11.11
C PRO A 184 8.41 13.80 -10.74
N PRO A 185 7.68 14.53 -11.62
CA PRO A 185 6.29 14.94 -11.36
C PRO A 185 5.28 13.79 -11.43
N LEU A 186 5.69 12.63 -11.93
CA LEU A 186 4.88 11.41 -12.02
C LEU A 186 5.74 10.24 -11.52
N PRO A 187 5.15 9.17 -10.96
CA PRO A 187 5.90 7.98 -10.59
C PRO A 187 6.41 7.20 -11.83
N GLN A 188 7.59 6.59 -11.71
CA GLN A 188 8.21 5.76 -12.76
C GLN A 188 7.87 4.27 -12.63
N GLY A 189 7.14 3.92 -11.58
CA GLY A 189 6.76 2.56 -11.28
C GLY A 189 5.92 2.48 -10.02
N TYR A 190 5.68 1.27 -9.55
CA TYR A 190 5.03 1.04 -8.28
C TYR A 190 5.44 -0.32 -7.68
N ALA A 191 5.48 -0.37 -6.35
CA ALA A 191 5.58 -1.60 -5.59
C ALA A 191 4.20 -2.17 -5.30
N MET A 192 4.12 -3.49 -5.21
CA MET A 192 2.96 -4.27 -4.83
C MET A 192 3.37 -5.19 -3.69
N THR A 193 2.73 -5.07 -2.54
CA THR A 193 2.99 -5.94 -1.39
C THR A 193 1.70 -6.61 -0.98
N ILE A 194 1.71 -7.94 -0.92
CA ILE A 194 0.60 -8.77 -0.47
C ILE A 194 1.06 -9.58 0.74
N VAL A 195 0.28 -9.53 1.82
CA VAL A 195 0.44 -10.38 3.00
C VAL A 195 -0.83 -11.22 3.17
N LEU A 196 -0.66 -12.54 3.30
CA LEU A 196 -1.71 -13.52 3.55
C LEU A 196 -1.20 -14.62 4.46
N GLY A 197 -1.61 -14.62 5.74
CA GLY A 197 -1.06 -15.56 6.72
C GLY A 197 0.45 -15.37 6.86
N ALA A 198 1.23 -16.44 6.71
CA ALA A 198 2.69 -16.36 6.72
C ALA A 198 3.31 -15.97 5.37
N LEU A 199 2.52 -15.93 4.29
CA LEU A 199 3.00 -15.61 2.96
C LEU A 199 3.14 -14.09 2.77
N LEU A 200 4.32 -13.67 2.30
CA LEU A 200 4.60 -12.33 1.81
C LEU A 200 5.00 -12.40 0.34
N LEU A 201 4.28 -11.67 -0.51
CA LEU A 201 4.64 -11.46 -1.91
C LEU A 201 4.93 -9.98 -2.11
N HIS A 202 6.09 -9.67 -2.68
CA HIS A 202 6.49 -8.31 -3.00
C HIS A 202 6.85 -8.23 -4.47
N GLY A 203 6.47 -7.15 -5.15
CA GLY A 203 6.80 -6.94 -6.55
C GLY A 203 6.98 -5.49 -6.89
N VAL A 204 7.72 -5.22 -7.96
CA VAL A 204 7.97 -3.90 -8.52
C VAL A 204 7.62 -3.95 -9.99
N ARG A 205 6.93 -2.91 -10.46
CA ARG A 205 6.63 -2.68 -11.88
C ARG A 205 7.19 -1.33 -12.28
N PHE A 206 8.03 -1.29 -13.33
CA PHE A 206 8.58 -0.05 -13.90
C PHE A 206 7.76 0.42 -15.11
N THR A 207 6.96 1.47 -14.95
CA THR A 207 6.12 2.00 -16.03
C THR A 207 6.91 2.80 -17.07
N THR A 208 8.16 3.17 -16.76
CA THR A 208 9.08 3.86 -17.68
C THR A 208 10.19 2.91 -18.14
N PRO A 209 10.13 2.34 -19.36
CA PRO A 209 11.07 1.29 -19.80
C PRO A 209 12.55 1.66 -19.71
N GLY A 210 12.89 2.92 -20.00
CA GLY A 210 14.29 3.40 -19.93
C GLY A 210 14.85 3.56 -18.51
N LEU A 211 14.03 3.38 -17.48
CA LEU A 211 14.38 3.54 -16.06
C LEU A 211 14.25 2.25 -15.27
N GLN A 212 14.03 1.12 -15.95
CA GLN A 212 14.03 -0.18 -15.30
C GLN A 212 15.41 -0.50 -14.70
N ALA A 213 15.40 -1.17 -13.56
CA ALA A 213 16.60 -1.71 -12.94
C ALA A 213 16.32 -3.10 -12.39
N ASP A 214 17.28 -4.00 -12.52
CA ASP A 214 17.27 -5.25 -11.79
C ASP A 214 17.41 -4.95 -10.30
N THR A 215 16.52 -5.53 -9.49
CA THR A 215 16.41 -5.23 -8.06
C THR A 215 16.56 -6.47 -7.22
N LYS A 216 17.08 -6.29 -6.01
CA LYS A 216 17.16 -7.32 -4.98
C LYS A 216 16.61 -6.78 -3.68
N THR A 217 16.09 -7.67 -2.84
CA THR A 217 15.66 -7.31 -1.49
C THR A 217 16.83 -7.50 -0.51
N GLU A 218 17.04 -6.55 0.39
CA GLU A 218 18.03 -6.68 1.47
C GLU A 218 17.68 -7.80 2.46
N MET A 219 16.40 -8.17 2.52
CA MET A 219 15.90 -9.29 3.32
C MET A 219 16.29 -10.65 2.74
N GLY A 220 16.95 -10.71 1.58
CA GLY A 220 17.35 -11.97 0.95
C GLY A 220 16.18 -12.83 0.49
N MET A 221 15.04 -12.21 0.16
CA MET A 221 13.87 -12.92 -0.37
C MET A 221 14.22 -13.50 -1.75
N PRO A 222 13.94 -14.79 -2.01
CA PRO A 222 14.15 -15.37 -3.32
C PRO A 222 13.31 -14.67 -4.39
N GLN A 223 13.91 -14.49 -5.56
CA GLN A 223 13.23 -13.93 -6.73
C GLN A 223 12.26 -14.96 -7.31
N LEU A 224 10.98 -14.59 -7.30
CA LEU A 224 9.89 -15.35 -7.90
C LEU A 224 9.83 -15.13 -9.41
N TRP A 225 10.05 -13.89 -9.86
CA TRP A 225 9.98 -13.55 -11.28
C TRP A 225 10.89 -12.35 -11.63
N PRO A 226 11.53 -12.34 -12.81
CA PRO A 226 11.77 -13.52 -13.65
C PRO A 226 12.72 -14.49 -12.92
N SER A 227 12.46 -15.79 -13.04
CA SER A 227 13.36 -16.84 -12.59
C SER A 227 13.12 -18.10 -13.42
N GLU A 228 14.18 -18.89 -13.61
CA GLU A 228 14.14 -20.20 -14.29
C GLU A 228 14.34 -21.35 -13.29
N THR A 229 14.62 -21.04 -12.03
CA THR A 229 14.89 -22.02 -10.98
C THR A 229 13.75 -22.07 -9.98
N SER A 230 13.48 -23.26 -9.45
CA SER A 230 12.48 -23.46 -8.41
C SER A 230 12.79 -22.58 -7.19
N VAL A 231 11.75 -21.95 -6.64
CA VAL A 231 11.89 -21.15 -5.42
C VAL A 231 11.49 -22.00 -4.21
N MET A 232 12.44 -22.17 -3.29
CA MET A 232 12.19 -22.82 -2.00
C MET A 232 11.65 -21.81 -0.99
N TRP A 233 10.65 -22.21 -0.22
CA TRP A 233 10.04 -21.38 0.81
C TRP A 233 9.91 -22.15 2.14
N PRO A 234 10.17 -21.51 3.29
CA PRO A 234 10.61 -20.13 3.45
C PRO A 234 12.11 -19.95 3.17
N ALA A 235 12.49 -18.76 2.70
CA ALA A 235 13.88 -18.35 2.52
C ALA A 235 14.04 -16.84 2.76
N GLY A 236 15.25 -16.42 3.14
CA GLY A 236 15.52 -15.04 3.54
C GLY A 236 15.10 -14.73 4.98
N GLN A 237 15.26 -13.47 5.37
CA GLN A 237 14.80 -12.94 6.65
C GLN A 237 13.28 -12.78 6.64
N ALA A 238 12.63 -13.15 7.77
CA ALA A 238 11.21 -12.90 7.95
C ALA A 238 10.92 -11.40 8.05
N CYS A 239 9.88 -10.95 7.34
CA CYS A 239 9.34 -9.61 7.47
C CYS A 239 8.38 -9.55 8.66
N THR A 240 8.50 -8.53 9.48
CA THR A 240 7.65 -8.28 10.65
C THR A 240 6.74 -7.09 10.38
N GLU A 241 5.80 -6.81 11.29
CA GLU A 241 4.97 -5.59 11.21
C GLU A 241 5.81 -4.31 11.14
N THR A 242 6.93 -4.27 11.86
CA THR A 242 7.83 -3.11 11.89
C THR A 242 8.61 -2.93 10.58
N SER A 243 8.99 -4.02 9.90
CA SER A 243 9.74 -3.96 8.64
C SER A 243 8.87 -3.96 7.38
N LEU A 244 7.59 -4.31 7.50
CA LEU A 244 6.64 -4.39 6.37
C LEU A 244 6.49 -3.06 5.64
N LEU A 245 6.38 -1.95 6.38
CA LEU A 245 6.26 -0.63 5.76
C LEU A 245 7.51 -0.27 4.96
N ALA A 246 8.70 -0.47 5.54
CA ALA A 246 9.96 -0.20 4.86
C ALA A 246 10.12 -1.03 3.57
N LEU A 247 9.73 -2.30 3.59
CA LEU A 247 9.68 -3.15 2.40
C LEU A 247 8.67 -2.63 1.37
N ALA A 248 7.43 -2.38 1.79
CA ALA A 248 6.36 -1.97 0.88
C ALA A 248 6.57 -0.57 0.27
N ASP A 249 7.37 0.27 0.93
CA ASP A 249 7.82 1.56 0.44
C ASP A 249 9.06 1.45 -0.46
N GLY A 250 9.52 0.23 -0.75
CA GLY A 250 10.69 -0.03 -1.58
C GLY A 250 12.03 0.29 -0.91
N GLY A 251 12.02 0.62 0.39
CA GLY A 251 13.20 0.98 1.17
C GLY A 251 14.21 -0.15 1.33
N THR A 252 13.81 -1.41 1.12
CA THR A 252 14.69 -2.59 1.14
C THR A 252 15.06 -3.10 -0.26
N LEU A 253 14.60 -2.42 -1.32
CA LEU A 253 15.00 -2.74 -2.70
C LEU A 253 16.31 -2.06 -3.05
N ARG A 254 17.21 -2.79 -3.68
CA ARG A 254 18.50 -2.28 -4.16
C ARG A 254 18.67 -2.62 -5.63
N ALA A 255 18.96 -1.61 -6.45
CA ALA A 255 19.32 -1.82 -7.83
C ALA A 255 20.70 -2.50 -7.94
N THR A 256 20.82 -3.53 -8.76
CA THR A 256 22.11 -4.19 -9.05
C THR A 256 22.93 -3.31 -9.99
N GLY A 257 23.64 -2.32 -9.43
CA GLY A 257 24.39 -1.32 -10.21
C GLY A 257 24.71 -0.04 -9.44
N GLY A 258 24.16 0.15 -8.25
CA GLY A 258 24.68 1.10 -7.25
C GLY A 258 24.18 2.55 -7.33
N GLU A 259 23.68 3.02 -8.47
CA GLU A 259 23.32 4.45 -8.62
C GLU A 259 21.82 4.75 -8.47
N VAL A 260 20.94 3.78 -8.74
CA VAL A 260 19.49 3.97 -8.72
C VAL A 260 18.89 3.57 -7.37
N ARG A 261 18.18 4.50 -6.73
CA ARG A 261 17.36 4.23 -5.54
C ARG A 261 15.88 4.31 -5.89
N LEU A 262 15.12 3.31 -5.46
CA LEU A 262 13.67 3.38 -5.48
C LEU A 262 13.20 4.01 -4.17
N GLN A 263 12.32 5.00 -4.29
CA GLN A 263 11.68 5.64 -3.14
C GLN A 263 10.19 5.81 -3.43
N PRO A 264 9.33 5.86 -2.39
CA PRO A 264 7.93 6.22 -2.59
C PRO A 264 7.81 7.60 -3.22
N TRP A 265 6.92 7.72 -4.19
CA TRP A 265 6.62 9.01 -4.81
C TRP A 265 6.00 9.94 -3.78
N SER A 266 6.68 11.05 -3.47
CA SER A 266 6.35 11.87 -2.30
C SER A 266 4.92 12.40 -2.32
N HIS A 267 4.39 12.80 -3.48
CA HIS A 267 3.03 13.34 -3.59
C HIS A 267 1.91 12.37 -3.17
N ALA A 268 2.15 11.06 -3.26
CA ALA A 268 1.16 10.04 -2.93
C ALA A 268 1.47 9.30 -1.62
N ALA A 269 2.76 9.13 -1.29
CA ALA A 269 3.20 8.41 -0.11
C ALA A 269 3.43 9.34 1.09
N HIS A 270 3.72 10.63 0.83
CA HIS A 270 3.95 11.62 1.86
C HIS A 270 2.80 12.62 1.89
N LEU A 271 2.60 13.21 3.06
CA LEU A 271 1.84 14.45 3.15
C LEU A 271 2.65 15.54 2.42
N PRO A 272 2.00 16.54 1.83
CA PRO A 272 2.72 17.57 1.09
C PRO A 272 3.78 18.20 1.99
N GLN A 273 4.91 18.56 1.39
CA GLN A 273 6.10 19.01 2.10
C GLN A 273 5.75 20.14 3.06
N SER A 274 6.07 19.91 4.32
CA SER A 274 6.07 20.88 5.39
C SER A 274 6.77 22.16 4.94
N ALA A 275 6.04 23.26 4.76
CA ALA A 275 6.62 24.56 4.41
C ALA A 275 6.87 25.36 5.68
N PHE A 276 7.99 26.06 5.78
CA PHE A 276 8.19 27.02 6.86
C PHE A 276 7.44 28.32 6.53
N GLU A 277 6.43 28.65 7.31
CA GLU A 277 5.62 29.86 7.13
C GLU A 277 5.37 30.51 8.49
N ASN A 278 5.71 31.80 8.62
CA ASN A 278 5.47 32.60 9.82
C ASN A 278 5.98 31.98 11.14
N GLY A 279 7.16 31.36 11.13
CA GLY A 279 7.75 30.76 12.34
C GLY A 279 7.31 29.32 12.63
N ALA A 280 6.34 28.80 11.89
CA ALA A 280 5.79 27.47 12.05
C ALA A 280 6.04 26.57 10.83
N ILE A 281 5.89 25.28 11.06
CA ILE A 281 5.78 24.30 10.00
C ILE A 281 4.33 24.18 9.58
N LYS A 282 4.06 24.56 8.34
CA LYS A 282 2.78 24.41 7.66
C LYS A 282 2.70 23.05 6.99
N VAL A 283 1.67 22.29 7.30
CA VAL A 283 1.38 21.00 6.68
C VAL A 283 -0.05 21.02 6.15
N PRO A 284 -0.29 20.59 4.90
CA PRO A 284 -1.65 20.46 4.43
C PRO A 284 -2.42 19.43 5.26
N ALA A 285 -3.60 19.84 5.70
CA ALA A 285 -4.50 18.97 6.45
C ALA A 285 -5.04 17.85 5.54
N LEU A 286 -5.51 16.75 6.15
CA LEU A 286 -6.06 15.60 5.42
C LEU A 286 -7.28 15.93 4.56
N CYS A 287 -7.99 17.02 4.86
CA CYS A 287 -9.10 17.49 4.05
C CYS A 287 -8.67 18.06 2.69
N ARG A 288 -7.37 18.32 2.49
CA ARG A 288 -6.76 18.95 1.29
C ARG A 288 -7.30 20.36 0.95
N LYS A 289 -8.06 20.98 1.85
CA LYS A 289 -8.61 22.34 1.71
C LYS A 289 -7.96 23.35 2.64
N HIS A 290 -7.43 22.86 3.76
CA HIS A 290 -6.87 23.68 4.83
C HIS A 290 -5.46 23.21 5.16
N ASP A 291 -4.74 24.08 5.85
CA ASP A 291 -3.42 23.81 6.38
C ASP A 291 -3.48 23.79 7.91
N ILE A 292 -2.58 23.02 8.51
CA ILE A 292 -2.33 22.99 9.95
C ILE A 292 -0.89 23.42 10.22
N TYR A 293 -0.64 23.88 11.43
CA TYR A 293 0.64 24.46 11.82
C TYR A 293 1.16 23.81 13.09
N TYR A 294 2.47 23.59 13.18
CA TYR A 294 3.15 23.15 14.39
C TYR A 294 4.55 23.78 14.53
N PRO A 295 5.12 23.85 15.74
CA PRO A 295 6.43 24.46 15.99
C PRO A 295 7.57 23.83 15.18
N ALA A 296 8.44 24.65 14.60
CA ALA A 296 9.65 24.18 13.91
C ALA A 296 10.63 23.44 14.82
N ALA A 297 10.60 23.71 16.13
CA ALA A 297 11.38 22.99 17.14
C ALA A 297 11.11 21.48 17.09
N LEU A 298 9.85 21.05 16.89
CA LEU A 298 9.50 19.63 16.82
C LEU A 298 10.13 18.91 15.62
N LEU A 299 10.33 19.61 14.50
CA LEU A 299 11.02 19.05 13.33
C LEU A 299 12.53 18.94 13.59
N GLN A 300 13.12 19.91 14.30
CA GLN A 300 14.53 19.86 14.70
C GLN A 300 14.81 18.70 15.67
N GLU A 301 13.92 18.48 16.64
CA GLU A 301 13.99 17.34 17.57
C GLU A 301 13.89 16.01 16.83
N ALA A 302 13.01 15.92 15.82
CA ALA A 302 12.84 14.72 15.02
C ALA A 302 14.09 14.37 14.19
N HIS A 303 14.78 15.37 13.62
CA HIS A 303 16.10 15.16 12.98
C HIS A 303 17.16 14.63 13.95
N GLN A 304 16.98 14.85 15.26
CA GLN A 304 17.86 14.33 16.31
C GLN A 304 17.34 13.00 16.90
N GLY A 305 16.37 12.37 16.24
CA GLY A 305 15.81 11.07 16.63
C GLY A 305 14.84 11.14 17.82
N ARG A 306 14.29 12.33 18.14
CA ARG A 306 13.32 12.52 19.23
C ARG A 306 11.95 12.83 18.65
N PHE A 307 11.01 11.93 18.88
CA PHE A 307 9.68 11.99 18.28
C PHE A 307 8.63 12.41 19.30
N TYR A 308 7.59 13.10 18.82
CA TYR A 308 6.56 13.74 19.62
C TYR A 308 5.19 13.48 19.01
N ALA A 309 4.15 13.43 19.84
CA ALA A 309 2.76 13.45 19.44
C ALA A 309 2.12 14.77 19.86
N PHE A 310 1.19 15.28 19.06
CA PHE A 310 0.44 16.49 19.37
C PHE A 310 -0.92 16.47 18.69
N MET A 311 -1.82 17.31 19.21
CA MET A 311 -3.11 17.56 18.61
C MET A 311 -3.13 18.88 17.85
N THR A 312 -3.86 18.90 16.75
CA THR A 312 -4.20 20.13 16.03
C THR A 312 -5.54 19.94 15.32
N SER A 313 -6.09 20.97 14.71
CA SER A 313 -7.35 20.88 13.99
C SER A 313 -7.38 21.84 12.82
N CYS A 314 -8.24 21.53 11.85
CA CYS A 314 -8.76 22.51 10.91
C CYS A 314 -10.28 22.57 11.03
N GLU A 315 -10.92 23.43 10.26
CA GLU A 315 -12.38 23.59 10.24
C GLU A 315 -13.16 22.30 9.94
N CYS A 316 -12.51 21.30 9.34
CA CYS A 316 -13.16 20.04 8.96
C CYS A 316 -13.02 18.93 10.01
N SER A 317 -12.02 18.97 10.89
CA SER A 317 -11.68 17.86 11.80
C SER A 317 -10.56 18.23 12.78
N ALA A 318 -10.54 17.58 13.95
CA ALA A 318 -9.35 17.48 14.78
C ALA A 318 -8.44 16.33 14.31
N TYR A 319 -7.15 16.40 14.69
CA TYR A 319 -6.10 15.50 14.25
C TYR A 319 -5.15 15.15 15.40
N LEU A 320 -4.79 13.87 15.49
CA LEU A 320 -3.65 13.39 16.28
C LEU A 320 -2.47 13.17 15.35
N ILE A 321 -1.32 13.77 15.63
CA ILE A 321 -0.16 13.79 14.73
C ILE A 321 1.10 13.39 15.48
N HIS A 322 1.93 12.54 14.86
CA HIS A 322 3.24 12.12 15.39
C HIS A 322 4.35 12.66 14.50
N THR A 323 5.44 13.18 15.07
CA THR A 323 6.68 13.47 14.33
C THR A 323 7.46 12.18 14.05
N ASP A 324 8.29 12.23 13.02
CA ASP A 324 9.16 11.17 12.53
C ASP A 324 10.43 11.82 11.92
N SER A 325 11.45 11.02 11.62
CA SER A 325 12.83 11.42 11.27
C SER A 325 12.96 12.56 10.26
N ASP A 326 12.00 12.75 9.35
CA ASP A 326 11.98 13.82 8.35
C ASP A 326 10.56 14.39 8.09
N ARG A 327 9.54 14.01 8.89
CA ARG A 327 8.12 14.27 8.56
C ARG A 327 7.18 14.24 9.77
N VAL A 328 5.90 14.50 9.52
CA VAL A 328 4.80 14.19 10.45
C VAL A 328 3.87 13.12 9.87
N ARG A 329 3.20 12.37 10.75
CA ARG A 329 2.22 11.34 10.40
C ARG A 329 0.91 11.60 11.14
N PHE A 330 -0.19 11.75 10.41
CA PHE A 330 -1.52 11.75 11.02
C PHE A 330 -1.85 10.34 11.50
N ARG A 331 -2.20 10.21 12.78
CA ARG A 331 -2.58 8.94 13.42
C ARG A 331 -4.08 8.77 13.55
N ALA A 332 -4.80 9.86 13.76
CA ALA A 332 -6.25 9.86 13.84
C ALA A 332 -6.82 11.21 13.41
N ALA A 333 -8.08 11.21 12.99
CA ALA A 333 -8.89 12.39 12.71
C ALA A 333 -10.34 12.10 13.05
N GLY A 334 -11.04 13.10 13.56
CA GLY A 334 -12.44 13.01 13.92
C GLY A 334 -12.88 14.20 14.77
N GLU A 335 -13.94 13.97 15.55
CA GLU A 335 -14.45 14.97 16.49
C GLU A 335 -13.37 15.35 17.53
N PRO A 336 -13.28 16.63 17.93
CA PRO A 336 -12.28 17.11 18.88
C PRO A 336 -12.20 16.30 20.17
N GLU A 337 -13.33 15.92 20.75
CA GLU A 337 -13.38 15.16 22.01
C GLU A 337 -12.79 13.75 21.84
N GLY A 338 -13.04 13.11 20.70
CA GLY A 338 -12.48 11.79 20.41
C GLY A 338 -10.96 11.83 20.25
N ILE A 339 -10.44 12.83 19.55
CA ILE A 339 -9.00 13.03 19.39
C ILE A 339 -8.34 13.41 20.72
N ALA A 340 -9.01 14.23 21.55
CA ALA A 340 -8.54 14.58 22.89
C ALA A 340 -8.39 13.35 23.79
N ALA A 341 -9.36 12.45 23.77
CA ALA A 341 -9.28 11.18 24.51
C ALA A 341 -8.09 10.33 24.03
N MET A 342 -7.93 10.17 22.71
CA MET A 342 -6.81 9.39 22.14
C MET A 342 -5.44 9.98 22.50
N TYR A 343 -5.30 11.30 22.50
CA TYR A 343 -4.08 11.98 22.90
C TYR A 343 -3.81 11.87 24.40
N ALA A 344 -4.85 11.98 25.25
CA ALA A 344 -4.74 11.80 26.68
C ALA A 344 -4.24 10.39 27.05
N ASP A 345 -4.68 9.37 26.31
CA ASP A 345 -4.29 7.97 26.50
C ASP A 345 -2.85 7.64 26.03
N LEU A 346 -2.20 8.53 25.26
CA LEU A 346 -0.81 8.33 24.87
C LEU A 346 0.13 8.34 26.08
N VAL A 347 1.01 7.35 26.13
CA VAL A 347 2.11 7.25 27.10
C VAL A 347 3.19 8.28 26.79
N GLY A 348 3.57 9.06 27.79
CA GLY A 348 4.64 10.06 27.68
C GLY A 348 4.30 11.32 28.47
N ASP A 349 5.34 12.02 28.92
CA ASP A 349 5.19 13.32 29.56
C ASP A 349 4.75 14.36 28.53
N GLU A 350 3.83 15.25 28.95
CA GLU A 350 3.41 16.39 28.16
C GLU A 350 4.36 17.57 28.39
N PHE A 351 4.75 18.21 27.29
CA PHE A 351 5.61 19.37 27.22
C PHE A 351 4.85 20.50 26.53
N LEU A 352 5.06 21.71 27.03
CA LEU A 352 4.63 22.94 26.36
C LEU A 352 5.84 23.55 25.65
N ILE A 353 5.69 23.79 24.36
CA ILE A 353 6.62 24.58 23.57
C ILE A 353 6.02 25.97 23.46
N GLU A 354 6.73 26.96 23.98
CA GLU A 354 6.42 28.37 23.78
C GLU A 354 7.30 28.91 22.65
N ASP A 355 6.69 29.37 21.57
CA ASP A 355 7.39 30.02 20.47
C ASP A 355 6.58 31.21 19.90
N GLN A 356 6.95 31.68 18.71
CA GLN A 356 6.30 32.82 18.07
C GLN A 356 4.86 32.56 17.62
N ILE A 357 4.41 31.29 17.59
CA ILE A 357 3.02 30.91 17.28
C ILE A 357 2.18 30.61 18.52
N GLY A 358 2.75 30.69 19.72
CA GLY A 358 2.07 30.58 21.01
C GLY A 358 2.53 29.38 21.84
N GLU A 359 1.70 28.99 22.80
CA GLU A 359 1.88 27.76 23.58
C GLU A 359 1.38 26.55 22.79
N PHE A 360 2.23 25.52 22.67
CA PHE A 360 1.93 24.31 21.92
C PHE A 360 2.20 23.06 22.77
N ALA A 361 1.14 22.33 23.09
CA ALA A 361 1.22 21.10 23.87
C ALA A 361 1.62 19.90 22.99
N CYS A 362 2.57 19.10 23.46
CA CYS A 362 2.99 17.87 22.80
C CYS A 362 3.50 16.83 23.82
N LYS A 363 3.31 15.54 23.52
CA LYS A 363 3.85 14.44 24.32
C LYS A 363 5.06 13.84 23.65
N ARG A 364 6.13 13.56 24.40
CA ARG A 364 7.28 12.83 23.84
C ARG A 364 6.94 11.36 23.67
N LEU A 365 7.18 10.83 22.48
CA LEU A 365 6.96 9.41 22.19
C LEU A 365 8.13 8.57 22.75
N PRO A 366 7.86 7.37 23.29
CA PRO A 366 8.91 6.45 23.71
C PRO A 366 9.76 6.03 22.50
N ALA A 367 11.07 5.89 22.75
CA ALA A 367 12.08 5.54 21.75
C ALA A 367 11.94 4.11 21.22
#